data_AF-K7WTA0-F1
#
_entry.id   AF-K7WTA0-F1
#
_cell.length_a   1.000
_cell.length_b   1.000
_cell.length_c   1.000
_cell.angle_alpha   90.00
_cell.angle_beta   90.00
_cell.angle_gamma   90.00
#
_symmetry.space_group_name_H-M   'P 1'
#
loop_
_entity.id
_entity.type
_entity.pdbx_description
1 polymer ?
#
loop_
_entity_poly.entity_id
_entity_poly.type
_entity_poly.pdbx_seq_one_letter_code
_entity_poly.pdbx_strand_id
1 'polypeptide(L)'
;GVGEATIPTLRQTLQKVGLPEADYFARCNASFKLGIKFVDWHYSPEPGREDVFWNPFGSLPTAWTVPAMNFWLDRHPGREPEHFTDLFTLHTHLAKAMLAPKAKDSKPFEGLVNYAYHMDTHLFGAWLREVATARGVTRVLDKVVTVEKDERGWIERLCLEKNPPLTGDLFIDCSGNR
;
A
#
# COMPACT_ATOMS: atom_id res chain seq x y z
N GLY A 1 15.06 3.56 -1.90
CA GLY A 1 14.16 4.72 -1.70
C GLY A 1 13.99 4.99 -0.20
N VAL A 2 13.14 5.94 0.19
CA VAL A 2 12.80 6.20 1.62
C VAL A 2 11.91 5.10 2.24
N GLY A 3 11.54 4.10 1.44
CA GLY A 3 10.54 3.09 1.76
C GLY A 3 9.13 3.61 1.51
N GLU A 4 8.25 2.76 1.02
CA GLU A 4 6.82 3.09 0.88
C GLU A 4 5.97 2.01 1.52
N ALA A 5 4.89 2.46 2.14
CA ALA A 5 3.94 1.63 2.84
C ALA A 5 2.63 1.55 2.06
N THR A 6 2.12 0.33 1.92
CA THR A 6 0.95 0.06 1.08
C THR A 6 -0.29 -0.24 1.93
N ILE A 7 -1.40 -0.53 1.27
CA ILE A 7 -2.64 -1.05 1.85
C ILE A 7 -2.94 -2.44 1.26
N PRO A 8 -3.82 -3.25 1.90
CA PRO A 8 -4.02 -4.65 1.51
C PRO A 8 -4.46 -4.88 0.06
N THR A 9 -5.00 -3.87 -0.63
CA THR A 9 -5.41 -3.98 -2.04
C THR A 9 -4.24 -4.26 -2.97
N LEU A 10 -3.00 -3.86 -2.64
CA LEU A 10 -1.83 -4.19 -3.47
C LEU A 10 -1.65 -5.71 -3.57
N ARG A 11 -1.95 -6.47 -2.51
CA ARG A 11 -1.90 -7.93 -2.52
C ARG A 11 -2.78 -8.51 -3.62
N GLN A 12 -4.00 -7.99 -3.73
CA GLN A 12 -4.96 -8.41 -4.76
C GLN A 12 -4.46 -8.02 -6.15
N THR A 13 -3.88 -6.82 -6.30
CA THR A 13 -3.30 -6.37 -7.57
C THR A 13 -2.18 -7.30 -8.03
N LEU A 14 -1.20 -7.61 -7.17
CA LEU A 14 -0.09 -8.52 -7.50
C LEU A 14 -0.61 -9.89 -7.96
N GLN A 15 -1.55 -10.46 -7.22
CA GLN A 15 -2.18 -11.73 -7.57
C GLN A 15 -2.89 -11.65 -8.93
N LYS A 16 -3.70 -10.61 -9.14
CA LYS A 16 -4.48 -10.41 -10.37
C LYS A 16 -3.61 -10.23 -11.61
N VAL A 17 -2.48 -9.55 -11.49
CA VAL A 17 -1.55 -9.34 -12.63
C VAL A 17 -0.52 -10.48 -12.80
N GLY A 18 -0.66 -11.55 -12.03
CA GLY A 18 0.17 -12.75 -12.11
C GLY A 18 1.61 -12.52 -11.66
N LEU A 19 1.82 -11.67 -10.66
CA LEU A 19 3.12 -11.45 -10.04
C LEU A 19 3.25 -12.29 -8.77
N PRO A 20 4.22 -13.21 -8.66
CA PRO A 20 4.35 -14.06 -7.47
C PRO A 20 4.71 -13.24 -6.21
N GLU A 21 4.12 -13.61 -5.06
CA GLU A 21 4.41 -12.92 -3.78
C GLU A 21 5.88 -13.05 -3.39
N ALA A 22 6.46 -14.24 -3.52
CA ALA A 22 7.86 -14.51 -3.19
C ALA A 22 8.83 -13.62 -3.99
N ASP A 23 8.55 -13.44 -5.27
CA ASP A 23 9.27 -12.55 -6.18
C ASP A 23 9.22 -11.09 -5.72
N TYR A 24 8.05 -10.64 -5.24
CA TYR A 24 7.88 -9.30 -4.70
C TYR A 24 8.75 -9.10 -3.44
N PHE A 25 8.77 -10.07 -2.52
CA PHE A 25 9.67 -10.02 -1.36
C PHE A 25 11.15 -9.99 -1.76
N ALA A 26 11.56 -10.91 -2.64
CA ALA A 26 12.95 -11.05 -3.03
C ALA A 26 13.48 -9.87 -3.85
N ARG A 27 12.66 -9.31 -4.75
CA ARG A 27 13.14 -8.24 -5.65
C ARG A 27 12.84 -6.83 -5.16
N CYS A 28 11.92 -6.64 -4.22
CA CYS A 28 11.53 -5.31 -3.73
C CYS A 28 11.94 -5.05 -2.28
N ASN A 29 12.73 -5.95 -1.68
CA ASN A 29 13.10 -5.92 -0.26
C ASN A 29 11.86 -5.71 0.63
N ALA A 30 10.77 -6.43 0.30
CA ALA A 30 9.50 -6.18 0.95
C ALA A 30 9.47 -6.74 2.38
N SER A 31 8.66 -6.13 3.23
CA SER A 31 8.29 -6.66 4.55
C SER A 31 6.78 -6.63 4.72
N PHE A 32 6.25 -7.38 5.69
CA PHE A 32 4.83 -7.29 6.03
C PHE A 32 4.50 -5.98 6.75
N LYS A 33 3.25 -5.53 6.58
CA LYS A 33 2.63 -4.42 7.31
C LYS A 33 1.28 -4.88 7.85
N LEU A 34 1.09 -4.77 9.17
CA LEU A 34 -0.13 -5.20 9.88
C LEU A 34 -1.11 -4.05 10.17
N GLY A 35 -0.63 -2.80 10.04
CA GLY A 35 -1.37 -1.60 10.36
C GLY A 35 -0.45 -0.39 10.41
N ILE A 36 -0.94 0.69 11.02
CA ILE A 36 -0.17 1.91 11.30
C ILE A 36 -0.20 2.15 12.80
N LYS A 37 0.99 2.33 13.40
CA LYS A 37 1.16 2.76 14.79
C LYS A 37 1.26 4.28 14.81
N PHE A 38 0.34 4.95 15.47
CA PHE A 38 0.39 6.38 15.76
C PHE A 38 1.02 6.56 17.13
N VAL A 39 1.98 7.46 17.25
CA VAL A 39 2.76 7.72 18.48
C VAL A 39 2.76 9.22 18.74
N ASP A 40 2.39 9.63 19.94
CA ASP A 40 2.34 11.04 20.41
C ASP A 40 1.42 11.94 19.57
N TRP A 41 0.23 11.43 19.20
CA TRP A 41 -0.76 12.15 18.39
C TRP A 41 -1.83 12.84 19.22
N HIS A 42 -2.17 12.30 20.39
CA HIS A 42 -3.20 12.84 21.26
C HIS A 42 -2.61 13.82 22.26
N TYR A 43 -1.40 13.54 22.76
CA TYR A 43 -0.71 14.36 23.73
C TYR A 43 0.75 14.62 23.32
N SER A 44 1.30 15.76 23.75
CA SER A 44 2.73 16.05 23.57
C SER A 44 3.60 14.97 24.24
N PRO A 45 4.80 14.64 23.75
CA PRO A 45 5.64 13.63 24.40
C PRO A 45 6.01 14.05 25.84
N GLU A 46 5.77 13.16 26.81
CA GLU A 46 6.12 13.36 28.22
C GLU A 46 6.82 12.10 28.79
N PRO A 47 7.89 12.24 29.61
CA PRO A 47 8.56 11.08 30.19
C PRO A 47 7.60 10.21 31.00
N GLY A 48 7.53 8.92 30.66
CA GLY A 48 6.69 7.94 31.35
C GLY A 48 5.24 7.85 30.88
N ARG A 49 4.80 8.70 29.93
CA ARG A 49 3.52 8.54 29.24
C ARG A 49 3.72 7.83 27.90
N GLU A 50 2.99 6.75 27.68
CA GLU A 50 2.84 6.16 26.35
C GLU A 50 1.55 6.70 25.72
N ASP A 51 1.66 7.45 24.62
CA ASP A 51 0.53 7.86 23.79
C ASP A 51 0.62 7.13 22.44
N VAL A 52 -0.07 6.00 22.34
CA VAL A 52 -0.03 5.15 21.17
C VAL A 52 -1.44 4.71 20.82
N PHE A 53 -1.80 4.75 19.54
CA PHE A 53 -2.95 3.98 19.06
C PHE A 53 -2.65 3.36 17.70
N TRP A 54 -3.43 2.34 17.34
CA TRP A 54 -3.23 1.57 16.12
C TRP A 54 -4.39 1.74 15.15
N ASN A 55 -4.08 1.83 13.86
CA ASN A 55 -5.01 1.60 12.76
C ASN A 55 -4.65 0.28 12.05
N PRO A 56 -5.17 -0.87 12.53
CA PRO A 56 -4.87 -2.19 11.99
C PRO A 56 -5.64 -2.47 10.70
N PHE A 57 -5.17 -3.42 9.89
CA PHE A 57 -5.90 -3.88 8.69
C PHE A 57 -7.02 -4.89 8.96
N GLY A 58 -7.38 -5.09 10.22
CA GLY A 58 -8.47 -5.97 10.64
C GLY A 58 -9.83 -5.32 10.46
N SER A 59 -10.82 -6.13 10.12
CA SER A 59 -12.23 -5.71 10.16
C SER A 59 -12.67 -5.56 11.60
N LEU A 60 -13.40 -4.49 11.89
CA LEU A 60 -14.02 -4.31 13.19
C LEU A 60 -15.23 -5.25 13.32
N PRO A 61 -15.37 -5.96 14.45
CA PRO A 61 -16.50 -6.85 14.63
C PRO A 61 -17.79 -6.06 14.85
N THR A 62 -18.90 -6.67 14.45
CA THR A 62 -20.24 -6.25 14.84
C THR A 62 -20.80 -7.25 15.85
N ALA A 63 -21.45 -6.74 16.89
CA ALA A 63 -22.28 -7.55 17.78
C ALA A 63 -23.73 -7.35 17.36
N TRP A 64 -24.34 -8.41 16.81
CA TRP A 64 -25.59 -8.32 16.07
C TRP A 64 -25.49 -7.31 14.92
N THR A 65 -26.25 -6.22 14.98
CA THR A 65 -26.25 -5.12 13.99
C THR A 65 -25.49 -3.88 14.46
N VAL A 66 -24.90 -3.92 15.66
CA VAL A 66 -24.25 -2.77 16.29
C VAL A 66 -22.74 -2.95 16.23
N PRO A 67 -21.97 -1.95 15.75
CA PRO A 67 -20.51 -1.98 15.80
C PRO A 67 -20.01 -2.23 17.22
N ALA A 68 -19.07 -3.16 17.41
CA ALA A 68 -18.53 -3.50 18.73
C ALA A 68 -17.94 -2.27 19.47
N MET A 69 -17.49 -1.28 18.71
CA MET A 69 -17.01 0.01 19.22
C MET A 69 -18.04 0.74 20.09
N ASN A 70 -19.34 0.63 19.78
CA ASN A 70 -20.37 1.31 20.56
C ASN A 70 -20.45 0.74 21.99
N PHE A 71 -20.35 -0.58 22.13
CA PHE A 71 -20.32 -1.24 23.44
C PHE A 71 -19.03 -0.94 24.20
N TRP A 72 -17.91 -0.79 23.49
CA TRP A 72 -16.65 -0.37 24.12
C TRP A 72 -16.74 1.06 24.65
N LEU A 73 -17.31 2.00 23.89
CA LEU A 73 -17.53 3.39 24.31
C LEU A 73 -18.47 3.48 25.52
N ASP A 74 -19.59 2.74 25.50
CA ASP A 74 -20.56 2.71 26.59
C ASP A 74 -19.96 2.23 27.93
N ARG A 75 -19.04 1.25 27.87
CA ARG A 75 -18.38 0.71 29.06
C ARG A 75 -17.22 1.55 29.61
N HIS A 76 -16.74 2.54 28.85
CA HIS A 76 -15.58 3.33 29.24
C HIS A 76 -15.83 4.85 29.18
N PRO A 77 -16.85 5.39 29.87
CA PRO A 77 -17.05 6.82 29.98
C PRO A 77 -16.00 7.43 30.92
N GLY A 78 -14.92 8.00 30.38
CA GLY A 78 -13.98 8.84 31.13
C GLY A 78 -12.86 8.13 31.90
N ARG A 79 -12.43 6.93 31.47
CA ARG A 79 -11.17 6.28 31.90
C ARG A 79 -10.29 6.07 30.68
N GLU A 80 -8.97 6.00 30.87
CA GLU A 80 -8.04 5.48 29.85
C GLU A 80 -8.32 3.98 29.66
N PRO A 81 -9.06 3.57 28.62
CA PRO A 81 -9.46 2.19 28.45
C PRO A 81 -8.29 1.39 27.88
N GLU A 82 -8.30 0.07 28.03
CA GLU A 82 -7.55 -0.79 27.11
C GLU A 82 -7.86 -0.35 25.66
N HIS A 83 -6.82 -0.18 24.82
CA HIS A 83 -7.02 0.30 23.46
C HIS A 83 -8.02 -0.60 22.75
N PHE A 84 -9.05 0.00 22.16
CA PHE A 84 -10.09 -0.73 21.43
C PHE A 84 -9.52 -1.78 20.46
N THR A 85 -8.41 -1.46 19.79
CA THR A 85 -7.78 -2.39 18.85
C THR A 85 -7.12 -3.59 19.50
N ASP A 86 -6.66 -3.50 20.75
CA ASP A 86 -6.14 -4.66 21.50
C ASP A 86 -7.25 -5.66 21.85
N LEU A 87 -8.50 -5.20 21.98
CA LEU A 87 -9.63 -6.06 22.32
C LEU A 87 -10.20 -6.83 21.13
N PHE A 88 -10.14 -6.23 19.93
CA PHE A 88 -10.95 -6.69 18.79
C PHE A 88 -10.15 -7.10 17.56
N THR A 89 -8.82 -6.97 17.56
CA THR A 89 -8.01 -7.44 16.44
C THR A 89 -6.75 -8.17 16.88
N LEU A 90 -6.43 -9.26 16.19
CA LEU A 90 -5.17 -9.98 16.37
C LEU A 90 -3.97 -9.20 15.78
N HIS A 91 -4.21 -8.25 14.88
CA HIS A 91 -3.13 -7.51 14.20
C HIS A 91 -2.26 -6.74 15.19
N THR A 92 -2.86 -6.09 16.19
CA THR A 92 -2.11 -5.29 17.16
C THR A 92 -1.24 -6.18 18.06
N HIS A 93 -1.76 -7.33 18.48
CA HIS A 93 -1.00 -8.33 19.24
C HIS A 93 0.19 -8.88 18.44
N LEU A 94 -0.04 -9.26 17.18
CA LEU A 94 1.04 -9.73 16.30
C LEU A 94 2.09 -8.64 16.07
N ALA A 95 1.67 -7.40 15.86
CA ALA A 95 2.59 -6.28 15.64
C ALA A 95 3.43 -5.98 16.88
N LYS A 96 2.82 -5.94 18.08
CA LYS A 96 3.51 -5.74 19.36
C LYS A 96 4.51 -6.86 19.65
N ALA A 97 4.18 -8.09 19.27
CA ALA A 97 5.05 -9.26 19.42
C ALA A 97 6.05 -9.45 18.26
N MET A 98 6.08 -8.55 17.26
CA MET A 98 6.92 -8.63 16.06
C MET A 98 6.76 -9.95 15.28
N LEU A 99 5.53 -10.46 15.21
CA LEU A 99 5.19 -11.72 14.55
C LEU A 99 4.67 -11.49 13.12
N ALA A 100 4.85 -12.51 12.27
CA ALA A 100 4.37 -12.49 10.90
C ALA A 100 2.83 -12.63 10.82
N PRO A 101 2.16 -12.05 9.80
CA PRO A 101 0.73 -12.29 9.54
C PRO A 101 0.43 -13.69 9.00
N LYS A 102 1.47 -14.50 8.73
CA LYS A 102 1.39 -15.80 8.04
C LYS A 102 2.02 -16.89 8.89
N ALA A 103 1.49 -18.09 8.81
CA ALA A 103 2.17 -19.30 9.27
C ALA A 103 3.24 -19.72 8.26
N LYS A 104 4.18 -20.58 8.69
CA LYS A 104 5.31 -21.02 7.86
C LYS A 104 4.87 -21.77 6.59
N ASP A 105 3.72 -22.43 6.64
CA ASP A 105 3.11 -23.25 5.59
C ASP A 105 1.97 -22.54 4.83
N SER A 106 1.72 -21.26 5.12
CA SER A 106 0.73 -20.46 4.39
C SER A 106 1.09 -20.33 2.91
N LYS A 107 0.11 -20.48 2.00
CA LYS A 107 0.35 -20.32 0.57
C LYS A 107 0.64 -18.85 0.21
N PRO A 108 1.15 -18.57 -1.01
CA PRO A 108 1.26 -17.19 -1.49
C PRO A 108 -0.07 -16.43 -1.35
N PHE A 109 0.02 -15.21 -0.83
CA PHE A 109 -1.08 -14.27 -0.55
C PHE A 109 -2.07 -14.67 0.56
N GLU A 110 -1.97 -15.87 1.14
CA GLU A 110 -2.76 -16.27 2.32
C GLU A 110 -2.15 -15.71 3.61
N GLY A 111 -2.97 -15.42 4.62
CA GLY A 111 -2.50 -15.02 5.96
C GLY A 111 -3.53 -15.32 7.03
N LEU A 112 -3.06 -15.48 8.27
CA LEU A 112 -3.90 -15.63 9.47
C LEU A 112 -4.74 -14.37 9.71
N VAL A 113 -4.18 -13.22 9.34
CA VAL A 113 -4.82 -11.92 9.39
C VAL A 113 -4.59 -11.19 8.06
N ASN A 114 -5.32 -10.10 7.83
CA ASN A 114 -5.09 -9.27 6.67
C ASN A 114 -3.74 -8.54 6.79
N TYR A 115 -3.10 -8.23 5.67
CA TYR A 115 -1.81 -7.54 5.69
C TYR A 115 -1.56 -6.79 4.39
N ALA A 116 -0.63 -5.85 4.48
CA ALA A 116 -0.05 -5.16 3.33
C ALA A 116 1.48 -5.28 3.38
N TYR A 117 2.17 -4.42 2.64
CA TYR A 117 3.62 -4.46 2.52
C TYR A 117 4.27 -3.11 2.78
N HIS A 118 5.48 -3.15 3.33
CA HIS A 118 6.50 -2.13 3.10
C HIS A 118 7.42 -2.60 1.98
N MET A 119 7.96 -1.69 1.17
CA MET A 119 8.83 -2.04 0.03
C MET A 119 9.74 -0.89 -0.39
N ASP A 120 10.78 -1.19 -1.17
CA ASP A 120 11.55 -0.18 -1.91
C ASP A 120 10.90 0.13 -3.27
N THR A 121 10.42 1.37 -3.40
CA THR A 121 9.69 1.86 -4.57
C THR A 121 10.49 1.82 -5.85
N HIS A 122 11.79 2.10 -5.77
CA HIS A 122 12.66 2.09 -6.94
C HIS A 122 12.86 0.66 -7.44
N LEU A 123 13.02 -0.30 -6.52
CA LEU A 123 13.12 -1.71 -6.88
C LEU A 123 11.80 -2.24 -7.45
N PHE A 124 10.66 -1.85 -6.87
CA PHE A 124 9.36 -2.23 -7.40
C PHE A 124 9.11 -1.67 -8.81
N GLY A 125 9.41 -0.39 -9.04
CA GLY A 125 9.31 0.21 -10.37
C GLY A 125 10.25 -0.42 -11.39
N ALA A 126 11.49 -0.73 -11.00
CA ALA A 126 12.45 -1.43 -11.87
C ALA A 126 11.95 -2.84 -12.25
N TRP A 127 11.40 -3.58 -11.28
CA TRP A 127 10.83 -4.89 -11.55
C TRP A 127 9.61 -4.81 -12.47
N LEU A 128 8.65 -3.91 -12.19
CA LEU A 128 7.47 -3.75 -13.03
C LEU A 128 7.82 -3.36 -14.47
N ARG A 129 8.86 -2.52 -14.65
CA ARG A 129 9.40 -2.20 -15.98
C ARG A 129 9.85 -3.46 -16.70
N GLU A 130 10.63 -4.32 -16.05
CA GLU A 130 11.12 -5.57 -16.66
C GLU A 130 9.96 -6.47 -17.06
N VAL A 131 8.99 -6.68 -16.17
CA VAL A 131 7.78 -7.46 -16.45
C VAL A 131 7.02 -6.89 -17.64
N ALA A 132 6.77 -5.58 -17.65
CA ALA A 132 6.02 -4.92 -18.70
C ALA A 132 6.72 -5.05 -20.06
N THR A 133 8.03 -4.82 -20.11
CA THR A 133 8.81 -4.98 -21.34
C THR A 133 8.83 -6.43 -21.83
N ALA A 134 8.94 -7.41 -20.93
CA ALA A 134 8.85 -8.83 -21.28
C ALA A 134 7.46 -9.24 -21.79
N ARG A 135 6.41 -8.49 -21.43
CA ARG A 135 5.03 -8.67 -21.90
C ARG A 135 4.70 -7.83 -23.15
N GLY A 136 5.71 -7.22 -23.79
CA GLY A 136 5.56 -6.53 -25.08
C GLY A 136 5.37 -5.01 -24.99
N VAL A 137 5.51 -4.40 -23.82
CA VAL A 137 5.51 -2.92 -23.71
C VAL A 137 6.81 -2.36 -24.28
N THR A 138 6.70 -1.50 -25.29
CA THR A 138 7.84 -0.75 -25.84
C THR A 138 8.26 0.35 -24.88
N ARG A 139 9.54 0.33 -24.45
CA ARG A 139 10.12 1.37 -23.61
C ARG A 139 10.93 2.35 -24.47
N VAL A 140 10.45 3.59 -24.53
CA VAL A 140 11.19 4.72 -25.12
C VAL A 140 11.71 5.61 -23.99
N LEU A 141 13.03 5.79 -23.91
CA LEU A 141 13.65 6.70 -22.94
C LEU A 141 13.97 8.02 -23.65
N ASP A 142 13.07 8.98 -23.52
CA ASP A 142 13.21 10.30 -24.12
C ASP A 142 12.45 11.36 -23.34
N LYS A 143 12.71 12.63 -23.63
CA LYS A 143 11.99 13.77 -23.08
C LYS A 143 10.90 14.20 -24.05
N VAL A 144 9.68 14.33 -23.55
CA VAL A 144 8.58 14.98 -24.29
C VAL A 144 8.83 16.49 -24.29
N VAL A 145 8.94 17.08 -25.48
CA VAL A 145 9.19 18.52 -25.66
C VAL A 145 7.91 19.30 -25.94
N THR A 146 6.95 18.70 -26.65
CA THR A 146 5.67 19.35 -27.01
C THR A 146 4.59 18.28 -27.18
N VAL A 147 3.35 18.66 -26.92
CA VAL A 147 2.15 17.83 -27.14
C VAL A 147 1.33 18.52 -28.21
N GLU A 148 1.19 17.87 -29.37
CA GLU A 148 0.39 18.39 -30.48
C GLU A 148 -1.04 17.85 -30.38
N LYS A 149 -2.00 18.74 -30.70
CA LYS A 149 -3.42 18.43 -30.65
C LYS A 149 -4.03 18.56 -32.03
N ASP A 150 -5.01 17.72 -32.31
CA ASP A 150 -5.80 17.81 -33.52
C ASP A 150 -6.77 19.01 -33.47
N GLU A 151 -7.53 19.22 -34.55
CA GLU A 151 -8.52 20.30 -34.67
C GLU A 151 -9.65 20.22 -33.63
N ARG A 152 -9.87 19.04 -33.03
CA ARG A 152 -10.87 18.82 -31.97
C ARG A 152 -10.29 19.10 -30.57
N GLY A 153 -9.00 19.37 -30.48
CA GLY A 153 -8.27 19.57 -29.23
C GLY A 153 -7.81 18.29 -28.54
N TRP A 154 -7.90 17.14 -29.20
CA TRP A 154 -7.45 15.84 -28.67
C TRP A 154 -5.96 15.68 -28.90
N ILE A 155 -5.26 14.94 -28.02
CA ILE A 155 -3.83 14.67 -28.21
C ILE A 155 -3.67 13.80 -29.47
N GLU A 156 -2.91 14.29 -30.45
CA GLU A 156 -2.60 13.54 -31.66
C GLU A 156 -1.25 12.83 -31.52
N ARG A 157 -0.23 13.55 -31.04
CA ARG A 157 1.12 13.03 -30.89
C ARG A 157 1.93 13.72 -29.78
N LEU A 158 2.89 12.98 -29.24
CA LEU A 158 3.94 13.48 -28.35
C LEU A 158 5.23 13.69 -29.14
N CYS A 159 5.68 14.93 -29.23
CA CYS A 159 6.96 15.26 -29.86
C CYS A 159 8.09 15.03 -28.84
N LEU A 160 9.06 14.22 -29.23
CA LEU A 160 10.19 13.84 -28.39
C LEU A 160 11.46 14.60 -28.78
N GLU A 161 12.44 14.68 -27.88
CA GLU A 161 13.70 15.40 -28.12
C GLU A 161 14.63 14.66 -29.09
N LYS A 162 14.70 13.32 -29.02
CA LYS A 162 15.71 12.52 -29.75
C LYS A 162 15.11 11.50 -30.71
N ASN A 163 13.86 11.08 -30.47
CA ASN A 163 13.16 10.07 -31.25
C ASN A 163 12.03 10.69 -32.09
N PRO A 164 11.50 9.96 -33.09
CA PRO A 164 10.30 10.40 -33.81
C PRO A 164 9.10 10.62 -32.88
N PRO A 165 8.13 11.48 -33.26
CA PRO A 165 6.92 11.66 -32.49
C PRO A 165 6.15 10.36 -32.27
N LEU A 166 5.56 10.20 -31.09
CA LEU A 166 4.72 9.05 -30.76
C LEU A 166 3.25 9.41 -30.91
N THR A 167 2.51 8.63 -31.71
CA THR A 167 1.06 8.69 -31.83
C THR A 167 0.41 7.59 -31.00
N GLY A 168 -0.88 7.74 -30.71
CA GLY A 168 -1.67 6.71 -30.03
C GLY A 168 -3.12 7.11 -29.91
N ASP A 169 -3.98 6.13 -29.66
CA ASP A 169 -5.43 6.37 -29.49
C ASP A 169 -5.79 6.82 -28.06
N LEU A 170 -4.96 6.46 -27.08
CA LEU A 170 -5.12 6.79 -25.68
C LEU A 170 -3.77 7.17 -25.05
N PHE A 171 -3.76 8.27 -24.30
CA PHE A 171 -2.60 8.73 -23.55
C PHE A 171 -2.89 8.65 -22.05
N ILE A 172 -2.01 7.99 -21.29
CA ILE A 172 -2.07 7.89 -19.82
C ILE A 172 -0.95 8.75 -19.25
N ASP A 173 -1.30 9.82 -18.54
CA ASP A 173 -0.30 10.70 -17.93
C ASP A 173 0.16 10.16 -16.57
N CYS A 174 1.41 9.70 -16.51
CA CYS A 174 2.07 9.22 -15.29
C CYS A 174 3.27 10.08 -14.89
N SER A 175 3.24 11.37 -15.20
CA SER A 175 4.42 12.22 -15.06
C SER A 175 4.62 12.91 -13.72
N GLY A 176 3.69 12.72 -12.79
CA GLY A 176 3.74 13.28 -11.45
C GLY A 176 3.57 14.79 -11.43
N ASN A 177 4.07 15.42 -10.37
CA ASN A 177 4.09 16.87 -10.23
C ASN A 177 5.21 17.43 -11.13
N ARG A 178 4.86 17.87 -12.34
CA ARG A 178 5.76 18.57 -13.25
C ARG A 178 5.86 20.05 -12.93
#